data_AF-A0A9N9PHM9-F1
#
_entry.id   AF-A0A9N9PHM9-F1
#
_cell.length_a   1.000
_cell.length_b   1.000
_cell.length_c   1.000
_cell.angle_alpha   90.00
_cell.angle_beta   90.00
_cell.angle_gamma   90.00
#
_symmetry.space_group_name_H-M   'P 1'
#
loop_
_entity.id
_entity.type
_entity.pdbx_description
1 polymer ?
#
loop_
_entity_poly.entity_id
_entity_poly.type
_entity_poly.pdbx_seq_one_letter_code
_entity_poly.pdbx_strand_id
1 'polypeptide(L)' 'MSKYPDKRLIICTKEYTSKTCKQCRYVKNNLGEDKKFKCNKCGLIVDREANRARNILLKLLSQ' A
#
# COMPACT_ATOMS: atom_id res chain seq x y z
N MET A 1 16.16 20.39 -16.42
CA MET A 1 15.28 21.07 -15.46
C MET A 1 14.18 20.12 -15.03
N SER A 2 14.01 19.87 -13.73
CA SER A 2 12.90 19.05 -13.23
C SER A 2 11.57 19.74 -13.56
N LYS A 3 10.61 18.99 -14.11
CA LYS A 3 9.29 19.50 -14.55
C LYS A 3 8.45 20.07 -13.39
N TYR A 4 8.84 19.82 -12.14
CA TYR A 4 8.16 20.30 -10.93
C TYR A 4 9.18 20.73 -9.87
N PRO A 5 9.58 22.01 -9.82
CA PRO A 5 10.62 22.50 -8.90
C PRO A 5 10.19 22.46 -7.43
N ASP A 6 8.91 22.65 -7.14
CA ASP A 6 8.37 22.69 -5.76
C ASP A 6 7.93 21.33 -5.23
N LYS A 7 8.22 20.23 -5.96
CA LYS A 7 7.83 18.88 -5.54
C LYS A 7 9.05 18.05 -5.18
N ARG A 8 8.97 17.42 -4.01
CA ARG A 8 9.95 16.44 -3.55
C ARG A 8 9.55 15.04 -4.02
N LEU A 9 10.39 14.41 -4.85
CA LEU A 9 10.26 13.00 -5.22
C LEU A 9 11.04 12.14 -4.21
N ILE A 10 10.37 11.15 -3.63
CA ILE A 10 11.01 10.17 -2.73
C ILE A 10 10.92 8.79 -3.38
N ILE A 11 12.08 8.22 -3.70
CA ILE A 11 12.16 6.89 -4.32
C ILE A 11 12.07 5.84 -3.21
N CYS A 12 11.10 4.93 -3.33
CA CYS A 12 10.82 3.90 -2.33
C CYS A 12 10.97 2.51 -2.95
N THR A 13 11.53 1.58 -2.18
CA THR A 13 11.52 0.16 -2.54
C THR A 13 10.09 -0.40 -2.44
N LYS A 14 9.72 -1.34 -3.33
CA LYS A 14 8.37 -1.93 -3.45
C LYS A 14 8.01 -2.91 -2.31
N GLU A 15 8.57 -2.70 -1.13
CA GLU A 15 8.48 -3.64 -0.02
C GLU A 15 7.40 -3.17 0.94
N TYR A 16 6.13 -3.28 0.54
CA TYR A 16 4.96 -3.49 1.41
C TYR A 16 3.86 -3.99 0.50
N THR A 17 3.61 -5.28 0.60
CA THR A 17 2.87 -6.04 -0.40
C THR A 17 1.40 -5.61 -0.41
N SER A 18 0.76 -5.77 -1.55
CA SER A 18 -0.71 -5.67 -1.71
C SER A 18 -1.49 -6.61 -0.78
N LYS A 19 -0.79 -7.44 0.01
CA LYS A 19 -1.29 -8.44 0.94
C LYS A 19 -1.54 -7.90 2.34
N THR A 20 -0.97 -6.76 2.73
CA THR A 20 -1.11 -6.23 4.10
C THR A 20 -2.30 -5.27 4.18
N CYS A 21 -3.21 -5.53 5.11
CA CYS A 21 -4.36 -4.67 5.37
C CYS A 21 -3.93 -3.33 5.99
N LYS A 22 -4.25 -2.21 5.33
CA LYS A 22 -3.97 -0.85 5.84
C LYS A 22 -4.62 -0.49 7.17
N GLN A 23 -5.63 -1.25 7.61
CA GLN A 23 -6.43 -0.93 8.81
C GLN A 23 -6.03 -1.77 10.02
N CYS A 24 -5.90 -3.09 9.86
CA CYS A 24 -5.64 -4.01 10.98
C CYS A 24 -4.30 -4.75 10.87
N ARG A 25 -3.47 -4.44 9.86
CA ARG A 25 -2.16 -5.05 9.59
C ARG A 25 -2.17 -6.55 9.32
N TYR A 26 -3.35 -7.17 9.13
CA TYR A 26 -3.45 -8.56 8.71
C TYR A 26 -2.79 -8.78 7.34
N VAL A 27 -1.94 -9.80 7.23
CA VAL A 27 -1.26 -10.19 5.99
C VAL A 27 -2.01 -11.36 5.35
N LYS A 28 -2.50 -11.16 4.12
CA LYS A 28 -3.20 -12.17 3.33
C LYS A 28 -2.21 -12.94 2.44
N ASN A 29 -1.80 -14.13 2.87
CA ASN A 29 -0.80 -14.93 2.15
C ASN A 29 -1.27 -15.36 0.74
N ASN A 30 -2.54 -15.75 0.62
CA ASN A 30 -3.19 -16.15 -0.63
C ASN A 30 -3.96 -14.96 -1.24
N LEU A 31 -3.22 -14.06 -1.88
CA LEU A 31 -3.78 -12.97 -2.65
C LEU A 31 -3.69 -13.34 -4.13
N GLY A 32 -4.84 -13.61 -4.76
CA GLY A 32 -4.94 -13.80 -6.21
C GLY A 32 -4.82 -12.48 -6.98
N GLU A 33 -5.25 -12.51 -8.24
CA GLU A 33 -5.17 -11.36 -9.15
C GLU A 33 -6.33 -10.34 -8.99
N ASP A 34 -7.12 -10.48 -7.93
CA ASP A 34 -8.24 -9.58 -7.66
C ASP A 34 -7.80 -8.11 -7.58
N LYS A 35 -8.56 -7.24 -8.26
CA LYS A 35 -8.39 -5.78 -8.20
C LYS A 35 -8.72 -5.20 -6.82
N LYS A 36 -9.49 -5.93 -6.01
CA LYS A 36 -9.90 -5.51 -4.66
C LYS A 36 -9.19 -6.35 -3.60
N PHE A 37 -8.65 -5.69 -2.59
CA PHE A 37 -8.21 -6.32 -1.36
C PHE A 37 -9.39 -6.44 -0.39
N LYS A 38 -9.74 -7.67 -0.01
CA LYS A 38 -10.67 -7.98 1.08
C LYS A 38 -9.92 -8.57 2.27
N CYS A 39 -10.03 -7.92 3.41
CA CYS A 39 -9.41 -8.37 4.66
C CYS A 39 -10.27 -9.41 5.38
N ASN A 40 -9.68 -10.56 5.69
CA ASN A 40 -10.37 -11.63 6.43
C ASN A 40 -10.49 -11.34 7.94
N LYS A 41 -9.75 -10.36 8.47
CA LYS A 41 -9.73 -10.04 9.91
C LYS A 41 -10.66 -8.89 10.29
N CYS A 42 -10.67 -7.80 9.52
CA CYS A 42 -11.47 -6.61 9.82
C CYS A 42 -12.57 -6.29 8.79
N GLY A 43 -12.71 -7.11 7.75
CA GLY A 43 -13.73 -6.91 6.73
C GLY A 43 -13.46 -5.76 5.76
N LEU A 44 -12.35 -5.02 5.88
CA LEU A 44 -12.00 -3.93 4.95
C LEU A 44 -11.99 -4.44 3.50
N ILE A 45 -12.73 -3.75 2.63
CA ILE A 45 -12.71 -3.93 1.18
C ILE A 45 -12.21 -2.63 0.56
N VAL A 46 -11.14 -2.69 -0.21
CA VAL A 46 -10.52 -1.52 -0.84
C VAL A 46 -9.86 -1.92 -2.16
N ASP A 47 -9.69 -0.97 -3.07
CA ASP A 47 -8.82 -1.17 -4.23
C ASP A 47 -7.40 -1.62 -3.80
N ARG A 48 -6.85 -2.62 -4.50
CA ARG A 48 -5.59 -3.25 -4.13
C ARG A 48 -4.40 -2.31 -4.27
N GLU A 49 -4.38 -1.48 -5.31
CA GLU A 49 -3.29 -0.53 -5.54
C GLU A 49 -3.41 0.65 -4.58
N ALA A 50 -4.61 1.11 -4.24
CA ALA A 50 -4.82 2.10 -3.18
C ALA A 50 -4.34 1.59 -1.81
N ASN A 51 -4.57 0.31 -1.51
CA ASN A 51 -4.04 -0.33 -0.30
C ASN A 51 -2.50 -0.37 -0.30
N ARG A 52 -1.90 -0.76 -1.44
CA ARG A 52 -0.44 -0.78 -1.61
C ARG A 52 0.17 0.62 -1.46
N ALA A 53 -0.39 1.64 -2.13
CA ALA A 53 0.09 3.02 -2.07
C ALA A 53 0.09 3.56 -0.63
N ARG A 54 -0.97 3.29 0.14
CA ARG A 54 -1.01 3.69 1.55
C ARG A 54 0.04 2.97 2.38
N ASN A 55 0.29 1.68 2.15
CA ASN A 55 1.32 0.97 2.89
C ASN A 55 2.73 1.53 2.59
N ILE A 56 3.00 1.93 1.34
CA ILE A 56 4.25 2.63 0.97
C ILE A 56 4.36 3.96 1.73
N LEU A 57 3.29 4.75 1.79
CA LEU A 57 3.27 5.99 2.57
C LEU A 57 3.53 5.73 4.06
N LEU A 58 2.91 4.71 4.65
CA LEU A 58 3.12 4.37 6.05
C LEU A 58 4.57 3.96 6.33
N LYS A 59 5.23 3.23 5.42
CA LYS A 59 6.68 2.94 5.51
C LYS A 59 7.48 4.22 5.60
N LEU A 60 7.24 5.15 4.67
CA LEU A 60 7.95 6.42 4.60
C LEU A 60 7.81 7.25 5.88
N LEU A 61 6.64 7.21 6.51
CA LEU A 61 6.36 7.97 7.72
C LEU A 61 6.85 7.27 9.01
N SER A 62 7.16 5.97 8.95
CA SER A 62 7.58 5.17 10.12
C SER A 62 9.09 4.88 10.12
N GLN A 63 9.86 5.50 9.22
CA GLN A 63 11.32 5.44 9.15
C GLN A 63 11.97 6.63 9.84
#